data_AF-A0A7H2BI58-F1
#
_entry.id   AF-A0A7H2BI58-F1
#
_cell.length_a   1.000
_cell.length_b   1.000
_cell.length_c   1.000
_cell.angle_alpha   90.00
_cell.angle_beta   90.00
_cell.angle_gamma   90.00
#
_symmetry.space_group_name_H-M   'P 1'
#
loop_
_entity.id
_entity.type
_entity.pdbx_description
1 polymer ?
#
loop_
_entity_poly.entity_id
_entity_poly.type
_entity_poly.pdbx_seq_one_letter_code
_entity_poly.pdbx_strand_id
1 'polypeptide(L)'
;MGKKQRTLGATLLSATFLISLAPGAAQAAESSTIYMNPNAGITKLWKTDPAKYGNPVSPEKCVKGKGCEQVFEKSVITWNSRNGVKALTGAERAQAFEKAGGIGTVGALEGDAWNNAFCGPSVTTFDGKTRHLVVVGGDKATIGSSIDLNSVEGKQWIKDRATSKKCFTSVVTPPAPGENNQIPTNIDWSKASHEWNGGRLTFRTDTTSYVVAADANLKPKAGATVYEVPLFAKTNIYWNNWERAYQNTAFDPVAALGMPVAQPAWQDKAYTQQFEGGTVTYNPATGEHSIHISLEGAKAYSKIIGQRLDIPADGYTGNLVPIGNHLYAEKGEAFAFIYDSQSGEFGVMDNRVYDEFLQNPSHFGTWDGTEVYGDGRGGPLYNGAVSLFTTADGKSAWAGGEKTQSVYYTVENADGTRVTEHIDREPVWIPTDPAKVDWSKAHYYELPGLPNEAGGALFYQDGPASSIIIKANADGTPKAGAAAYRSDWLGYFYPFDGRFTYNDFSAWSNPTPSGDTAPHAFLGVPLEDGKTVVENGVTYQIQKFEHGSIKWEVPVGDAAAKDAVVTLDAETQKIYDSRLG
;
A
#
# COMPACT_ATOMS: atom_id res chain seq x y z
N MET A 1 39.29 37.86 47.85
CA MET A 1 38.33 38.50 48.79
C MET A 1 37.64 39.64 48.04
N GLY A 2 36.38 39.95 48.33
CA GLY A 2 35.55 40.88 47.52
C GLY A 2 35.00 40.21 46.24
N LYS A 3 33.76 40.39 45.75
CA LYS A 3 32.72 41.44 45.85
C LYS A 3 33.14 42.77 45.18
N LYS A 4 32.33 43.42 44.31
CA LYS A 4 30.94 43.13 43.86
C LYS A 4 30.51 44.02 42.67
N GLN A 5 29.66 43.51 41.77
CA GLN A 5 28.70 44.26 40.91
C GLN A 5 29.31 45.28 39.91
N ARG A 6 28.67 45.82 38.86
CA ARG A 6 27.33 45.73 38.21
C ARG A 6 27.58 46.10 36.70
N THR A 7 26.71 46.04 35.68
CA THR A 7 25.26 45.81 35.38
C THR A 7 25.23 45.34 33.89
N LEU A 8 24.16 44.95 33.18
CA LEU A 8 22.71 44.81 33.39
C LEU A 8 22.36 43.29 33.32
N GLY A 9 21.17 42.73 33.01
CA GLY A 9 19.81 43.25 32.83
C GLY A 9 19.35 43.38 31.36
N ALA A 10 18.20 42.83 30.92
CA ALA A 10 17.24 42.00 31.66
C ALA A 10 16.43 41.08 30.73
N THR A 11 16.04 39.91 31.25
CA THR A 11 15.01 39.05 30.67
C THR A 11 13.63 39.69 30.86
N LEU A 12 12.78 39.65 29.85
CA LEU A 12 11.41 40.18 29.92
C LEU A 12 10.40 39.05 29.67
N LEU A 13 9.62 38.71 30.71
CA LEU A 13 8.38 37.94 30.56
C LEU A 13 7.29 38.87 30.02
N SER A 14 6.37 38.36 29.19
CA SER A 14 4.91 38.35 29.48
C SER A 14 4.08 38.08 28.22
N ALA A 15 3.28 37.00 28.24
CA ALA A 15 2.11 36.83 27.39
C ALA A 15 1.16 35.76 27.97
N THR A 16 0.84 35.84 29.28
CA THR A 16 -0.09 34.90 29.92
C THR A 16 -1.51 35.16 29.44
N PHE A 17 -1.97 34.43 28.43
CA PHE A 17 -3.35 34.54 27.95
C PHE A 17 -4.32 33.91 28.97
N LEU A 18 -4.98 34.77 29.75
CA LEU A 18 -6.07 34.40 30.64
C LEU A 18 -7.33 34.08 29.81
N ILE A 19 -7.50 32.82 29.42
CA ILE A 19 -8.81 32.31 29.00
C ILE A 19 -9.63 32.02 30.26
N SER A 20 -10.82 32.60 30.33
CA SER A 20 -11.70 32.55 31.50
C SER A 20 -12.25 31.14 31.77
N LEU A 21 -12.11 30.67 33.01
CA LEU A 21 -12.76 29.45 33.48
C LEU A 21 -14.29 29.64 33.55
N ALA A 22 -15.00 29.09 32.55
CA ALA A 22 -16.42 28.78 32.64
C ALA A 22 -16.58 27.30 33.04
N PRO A 23 -17.29 26.96 34.13
CA PRO A 23 -17.46 25.57 34.56
C PRO A 23 -18.57 24.89 33.73
N GLY A 24 -18.21 24.30 32.59
CA GLY A 24 -19.14 23.54 31.75
C GLY A 24 -18.40 22.54 30.86
N ALA A 25 -18.77 21.26 30.98
CA ALA A 25 -18.25 20.11 30.24
C ALA A 25 -16.70 19.99 30.19
N ALA A 26 -16.15 19.09 31.00
CA ALA A 26 -14.90 18.44 30.60
C ALA A 26 -15.17 17.72 29.27
N GLN A 27 -14.44 18.08 28.21
CA GLN A 27 -14.53 17.37 26.93
C GLN A 27 -14.00 15.95 27.14
N ALA A 28 -14.93 14.99 27.23
CA ALA A 28 -14.57 13.58 27.13
C ALA A 28 -13.95 13.37 25.74
N ALA A 29 -12.80 12.68 25.69
CA ALA A 29 -12.25 12.23 24.42
C ALA A 29 -13.32 11.40 23.69
N GLU A 30 -13.60 11.74 22.43
CA GLU A 30 -14.63 11.06 21.66
C GLU A 30 -14.22 9.60 21.47
N SER A 31 -14.93 8.69 22.14
CA SER A 31 -14.65 7.26 22.06
C SER A 31 -14.91 6.79 20.63
N SER A 32 -13.90 6.21 19.99
CA SER A 32 -14.05 5.54 18.71
C SER A 32 -15.22 4.54 18.80
N THR A 33 -16.28 4.79 18.04
CA THR A 33 -17.57 4.10 18.21
C THR A 33 -17.57 2.71 17.58
N ILE A 34 -16.77 1.82 18.15
CA ILE A 34 -16.85 0.37 17.93
C ILE A 34 -18.30 -0.05 18.13
N TYR A 35 -18.88 -0.67 17.10
CA TYR A 35 -20.32 -0.92 17.05
C TYR A 35 -20.79 -1.78 18.24
N MET A 36 -21.55 -1.16 19.14
CA MET A 36 -22.26 -1.84 20.22
C MET A 36 -23.74 -1.91 19.90
N ASN A 37 -24.25 -3.10 19.61
CA ASN A 37 -25.68 -3.36 19.39
C ASN A 37 -26.49 -2.88 20.62
N PRO A 38 -27.27 -1.79 20.55
CA PRO A 38 -27.87 -1.17 21.73
C PRO A 38 -28.96 -2.05 22.37
N ASN A 39 -29.48 -3.03 21.63
CA ASN A 39 -30.51 -3.95 22.07
C ASN A 39 -29.96 -5.27 22.62
N ALA A 40 -28.70 -5.61 22.32
CA ALA A 40 -28.06 -6.82 22.80
C ALA A 40 -27.97 -6.90 24.33
N GLY A 41 -27.96 -8.14 24.83
CA GLY A 41 -27.72 -8.40 26.25
C GLY A 41 -26.31 -7.98 26.70
N ILE A 42 -25.32 -8.12 25.82
CA ILE A 42 -23.92 -7.76 26.08
C ILE A 42 -23.77 -6.27 26.38
N THR A 43 -24.24 -5.41 25.47
CA THR A 43 -24.27 -3.94 25.67
C THR A 43 -25.05 -3.53 26.91
N LYS A 44 -26.14 -4.24 27.25
CA LYS A 44 -26.94 -3.97 28.46
C LYS A 44 -26.20 -4.33 29.75
N LEU A 45 -25.39 -5.39 29.76
CA LEU A 45 -24.53 -5.70 30.91
C LEU A 45 -23.33 -4.75 31.00
N TRP A 46 -22.69 -4.41 29.89
CA TRP A 46 -21.59 -3.43 29.88
C TRP A 46 -22.02 -2.09 30.49
N LYS A 47 -23.20 -1.58 30.10
CA LYS A 47 -23.76 -0.32 30.61
C LYS A 47 -24.05 -0.30 32.11
N THR A 48 -24.02 -1.42 32.84
CA THR A 48 -24.19 -1.38 34.31
C THR A 48 -22.91 -0.95 35.04
N ASP A 49 -21.74 -1.19 34.45
CA ASP A 49 -20.44 -0.85 35.04
C ASP A 49 -19.31 -0.79 33.99
N PRO A 50 -19.29 0.25 33.12
CA PRO A 50 -18.25 0.37 32.08
C PRO A 50 -16.82 0.44 32.66
N ALA A 51 -16.66 1.00 33.86
CA ALA A 51 -15.35 1.14 34.50
C ALA A 51 -14.72 -0.22 34.86
N LYS A 52 -15.53 -1.19 35.30
CA LYS A 52 -15.13 -2.58 35.58
C LYS A 52 -14.84 -3.38 34.31
N TYR A 53 -15.67 -3.26 33.28
CA TYR A 53 -15.55 -4.07 32.06
C TYR A 53 -14.50 -3.53 31.07
N GLY A 54 -14.23 -2.21 31.10
CA GLY A 54 -13.42 -1.49 30.13
C GLY A 54 -14.24 -0.99 28.95
N ASN A 55 -13.63 -0.19 28.08
CA ASN A 55 -14.18 0.14 26.77
C ASN A 55 -14.27 -1.12 25.88
N PRO A 56 -15.21 -1.21 24.93
CA PRO A 56 -15.17 -2.27 23.92
C PRO A 56 -13.88 -2.18 23.10
N VAL A 57 -13.32 -3.33 22.71
CA VAL A 57 -12.15 -3.42 21.80
C VAL A 57 -12.46 -4.26 20.55
N SER A 58 -13.63 -4.90 20.47
CA SER A 58 -14.15 -5.57 19.28
C SER A 58 -15.63 -5.24 19.05
N PRO A 59 -16.16 -5.40 17.82
CA PRO A 59 -17.60 -5.56 17.60
C PRO A 59 -18.17 -6.82 18.27
N GLU A 60 -19.50 -6.96 18.27
CA GLU A 60 -20.20 -8.17 18.73
C GLU A 60 -20.10 -9.31 17.69
N LYS A 61 -19.43 -10.41 18.06
CA LYS A 61 -19.16 -11.62 17.27
C LYS A 61 -20.17 -12.71 17.61
N CYS A 62 -21.12 -12.99 16.71
CA CYS A 62 -22.18 -13.99 16.91
C CYS A 62 -21.94 -15.28 16.10
N VAL A 63 -21.96 -16.43 16.77
CA VAL A 63 -21.81 -17.76 16.17
C VAL A 63 -23.09 -18.58 16.36
N LYS A 64 -23.70 -18.99 15.25
CA LYS A 64 -25.01 -19.67 15.20
C LYS A 64 -25.02 -20.91 16.10
N GLY A 65 -25.91 -20.92 17.09
CA GLY A 65 -26.08 -22.02 18.05
C GLY A 65 -25.13 -21.98 19.26
N LYS A 66 -24.02 -21.24 19.20
CA LYS A 66 -23.08 -21.10 20.35
C LYS A 66 -23.41 -19.89 21.22
N GLY A 67 -23.66 -18.74 20.59
CA GLY A 67 -23.97 -17.47 21.25
C GLY A 67 -23.32 -16.27 20.56
N CYS A 68 -23.23 -15.15 21.26
CA CYS A 68 -22.49 -13.95 20.88
C CYS A 68 -21.44 -13.59 21.93
N GLU A 69 -20.48 -12.76 21.53
CA GLU A 69 -19.28 -12.39 22.27
C GLU A 69 -18.88 -10.95 21.94
N GLN A 70 -18.36 -10.21 22.90
CA GLN A 70 -17.66 -8.95 22.67
C GLN A 70 -16.52 -8.81 23.67
N VAL A 71 -15.34 -8.39 23.18
CA VAL A 71 -14.16 -8.19 23.99
C VAL A 71 -14.08 -6.72 24.40
N PHE A 72 -13.64 -6.48 25.63
CA PHE A 72 -13.46 -5.17 26.26
C PHE A 72 -12.06 -5.11 26.91
N GLU A 73 -11.52 -3.93 27.17
CA GLU A 73 -10.15 -3.74 27.72
C GLU A 73 -9.85 -4.59 28.97
N LYS A 74 -10.88 -4.87 29.80
CA LYS A 74 -10.74 -5.54 31.10
C LYS A 74 -11.62 -6.79 31.22
N SER A 75 -12.31 -7.21 30.17
CA SER A 75 -13.22 -8.36 30.22
C SER A 75 -13.61 -8.89 28.84
N VAL A 76 -14.15 -10.11 28.80
CA VAL A 76 -14.93 -10.60 27.66
C VAL A 76 -16.34 -10.90 28.14
N ILE A 77 -17.33 -10.41 27.41
CA ILE A 77 -18.74 -10.62 27.72
C ILE A 77 -19.35 -11.49 26.63
N THR A 78 -20.05 -12.54 27.02
CA THR A 78 -20.75 -13.46 26.12
C THR A 78 -22.24 -13.54 26.44
N TRP A 79 -23.04 -13.93 25.46
CA TRP A 79 -24.46 -14.21 25.63
C TRP A 79 -24.87 -15.46 24.86
N ASN A 80 -25.69 -16.32 25.45
CA ASN A 80 -26.52 -17.25 24.68
C ASN A 80 -27.87 -17.51 25.34
N SER A 81 -28.75 -18.20 24.62
CA SER A 81 -30.12 -18.53 25.05
C SER A 81 -30.20 -19.44 26.28
N ARG A 82 -29.12 -20.15 26.64
CA ARG A 82 -29.07 -21.05 27.80
C ARG A 82 -28.57 -20.34 29.06
N ASN A 83 -27.51 -19.56 28.94
CA ASN A 83 -26.76 -19.02 30.07
C ASN A 83 -27.17 -17.57 30.41
N GLY A 84 -27.83 -16.88 29.47
CA GLY A 84 -28.01 -15.43 29.52
C GLY A 84 -26.69 -14.71 29.22
N VAL A 85 -26.56 -13.46 29.71
CA VAL A 85 -25.33 -12.67 29.57
C VAL A 85 -24.37 -13.00 30.71
N LYS A 86 -23.09 -13.25 30.41
CA LYS A 86 -22.03 -13.54 31.38
C LYS A 86 -20.75 -12.83 30.99
N ALA A 87 -20.04 -12.29 31.98
CA ALA A 87 -18.75 -11.63 31.82
C ALA A 87 -17.64 -12.41 32.54
N LEU A 88 -16.47 -12.49 31.91
CA LEU A 88 -15.21 -12.95 32.50
C LEU A 88 -14.33 -11.73 32.75
N THR A 89 -13.99 -11.44 34.01
CA THR A 89 -13.32 -10.20 34.41
C THR A 89 -11.81 -10.38 34.58
N GLY A 90 -11.03 -9.42 34.06
CA GLY A 90 -9.57 -9.41 33.98
C GLY A 90 -9.06 -9.60 32.55
N ALA A 91 -8.22 -8.68 32.05
CA ALA A 91 -7.73 -8.66 30.68
C ALA A 91 -7.00 -9.96 30.28
N GLU A 92 -6.08 -10.45 31.12
CA GLU A 92 -5.35 -11.71 30.90
C GLU A 92 -6.28 -12.92 30.75
N ARG A 93 -7.41 -12.93 31.48
CA ARG A 93 -8.40 -14.02 31.43
C ARG A 93 -9.25 -13.94 30.17
N ALA A 94 -9.60 -12.73 29.73
CA ALA A 94 -10.25 -12.51 28.44
C ALA A 94 -9.35 -12.98 27.28
N GLN A 95 -8.08 -12.58 27.28
CA GLN A 95 -7.07 -13.06 26.33
C GLN A 95 -6.90 -14.58 26.38
N ALA A 96 -6.93 -15.20 27.57
CA ALA A 96 -6.87 -16.65 27.70
C ALA A 96 -8.10 -17.37 27.12
N PHE A 97 -9.29 -16.79 27.26
CA PHE A 97 -10.52 -17.31 26.68
C PHE A 97 -10.53 -17.17 25.14
N GLU A 98 -10.08 -16.04 24.59
CA GLU A 98 -9.86 -15.89 23.13
C GLU A 98 -8.82 -16.87 22.61
N LYS A 99 -7.72 -17.08 23.34
CA LYS A 99 -6.68 -18.07 23.01
C LYS A 99 -7.17 -19.52 23.04
N ALA A 100 -8.24 -19.81 23.79
CA ALA A 100 -8.96 -21.08 23.75
C ALA A 100 -9.98 -21.17 22.59
N GLY A 101 -10.05 -20.15 21.72
CA GLY A 101 -10.94 -20.02 20.57
C GLY A 101 -12.30 -19.37 20.86
N GLY A 102 -12.49 -18.81 22.05
CA GLY A 102 -13.69 -18.06 22.45
C GLY A 102 -15.03 -18.73 22.13
N ILE A 103 -16.04 -17.94 21.77
CA ILE A 103 -17.38 -18.36 21.37
C ILE A 103 -17.38 -19.31 20.17
N GLY A 104 -16.35 -19.23 19.30
CA GLY A 104 -16.18 -20.06 18.11
C GLY A 104 -15.87 -21.51 18.47
N THR A 105 -14.93 -21.73 19.39
CA THR A 105 -14.54 -23.06 19.87
C THR A 105 -15.32 -23.46 21.12
N VAL A 106 -15.03 -22.81 22.26
CA VAL A 106 -15.47 -23.24 23.60
C VAL A 106 -16.86 -22.72 24.00
N GLY A 107 -17.40 -21.73 23.29
CA GLY A 107 -18.76 -21.25 23.47
C GLY A 107 -18.95 -20.25 24.63
N ALA A 108 -20.20 -19.91 24.95
CA ALA A 108 -20.51 -18.82 25.88
C ALA A 108 -20.21 -19.23 27.32
N LEU A 109 -19.74 -18.28 28.12
CA LEU A 109 -19.44 -18.46 29.54
C LEU A 109 -20.69 -18.92 30.31
N GLU A 110 -20.52 -19.80 31.31
CA GLU A 110 -21.55 -20.06 32.33
C GLU A 110 -21.43 -19.08 33.52
N GLY A 111 -20.24 -18.48 33.72
CA GLY A 111 -19.92 -17.52 34.78
C GLY A 111 -18.50 -16.95 34.65
N ASP A 112 -18.10 -16.13 35.63
CA ASP A 112 -16.74 -15.58 35.75
C ASP A 112 -15.75 -16.65 36.27
N ALA A 113 -14.45 -16.31 36.33
CA ALA A 113 -13.38 -17.23 36.70
C ALA A 113 -13.51 -17.79 38.13
N TRP A 114 -13.28 -19.10 38.26
CA TRP A 114 -13.27 -19.84 39.54
C TRP A 114 -11.98 -20.67 39.68
N ASN A 115 -11.52 -20.87 40.92
CA ASN A 115 -10.30 -21.62 41.18
C ASN A 115 -10.56 -23.14 41.13
N ASN A 116 -10.23 -23.77 40.01
CA ASN A 116 -10.25 -25.22 39.88
C ASN A 116 -9.12 -25.85 40.72
N ALA A 117 -9.45 -26.87 41.51
CA ALA A 117 -8.48 -27.54 42.40
C ALA A 117 -7.26 -28.09 41.64
N PHE A 118 -7.47 -28.60 40.43
CA PHE A 118 -6.45 -29.26 39.60
C PHE A 118 -5.80 -28.30 38.58
N CYS A 119 -6.58 -27.36 38.02
CA CYS A 119 -6.16 -26.50 36.91
C CYS A 119 -5.90 -25.02 37.27
N GLY A 120 -6.25 -24.56 38.47
CA GLY A 120 -6.16 -23.15 38.84
C GLY A 120 -7.33 -22.31 38.29
N PRO A 121 -7.21 -20.98 38.20
CA PRO A 121 -8.22 -20.10 37.61
C PRO A 121 -8.76 -20.62 36.27
N SER A 122 -10.04 -20.96 36.24
CA SER A 122 -10.72 -21.59 35.11
C SER A 122 -12.12 -20.99 34.90
N VAL A 123 -12.69 -21.13 33.70
CA VAL A 123 -14.12 -20.92 33.43
C VAL A 123 -14.77 -22.17 32.85
N THR A 124 -16.07 -22.32 33.08
CA THR A 124 -16.91 -23.30 32.37
C THR A 124 -17.68 -22.57 31.27
N THR A 125 -17.74 -23.14 30.08
CA THR A 125 -18.41 -22.55 28.92
C THR A 125 -19.35 -23.58 28.26
N PHE A 126 -20.25 -23.13 27.38
CA PHE A 126 -21.17 -24.00 26.65
C PHE A 126 -21.30 -23.58 25.17
N ASP A 127 -21.02 -24.52 24.26
CA ASP A 127 -20.92 -24.28 22.82
C ASP A 127 -22.18 -24.66 22.01
N GLY A 128 -23.33 -24.74 22.69
CA GLY A 128 -24.58 -25.21 22.10
C GLY A 128 -24.74 -26.74 22.12
N LYS A 129 -23.66 -27.51 22.25
CA LYS A 129 -23.69 -28.99 22.32
C LYS A 129 -23.08 -29.53 23.61
N THR A 130 -21.91 -29.05 23.99
CA THR A 130 -21.11 -29.54 25.11
C THR A 130 -20.58 -28.43 26.01
N ARG A 131 -20.11 -28.83 27.20
CA ARG A 131 -19.43 -27.95 28.16
C ARG A 131 -17.93 -28.11 28.04
N HIS A 132 -17.22 -26.99 27.90
CA HIS A 132 -15.77 -26.98 27.99
C HIS A 132 -15.33 -26.42 29.35
N LEU A 133 -14.18 -26.88 29.84
CA LEU A 133 -13.45 -26.24 30.93
C LEU A 133 -12.23 -25.55 30.33
N VAL A 134 -12.07 -24.25 30.59
CA VAL A 134 -11.01 -23.41 30.02
C VAL A 134 -10.12 -22.88 31.14
N VAL A 135 -8.80 -22.99 31.01
CA VAL A 135 -7.81 -22.44 31.94
C VAL A 135 -7.54 -20.98 31.59
N VAL A 136 -7.83 -20.07 32.51
CA VAL A 136 -7.76 -18.61 32.31
C VAL A 136 -6.71 -17.91 33.17
N GLY A 137 -5.89 -18.65 33.92
CA GLY A 137 -4.77 -18.09 34.68
C GLY A 137 -4.11 -19.09 35.62
N GLY A 138 -3.03 -18.67 36.27
CA GLY A 138 -2.28 -19.45 37.26
C GLY A 138 -1.14 -20.28 36.67
N ASP A 139 -0.53 -21.10 37.54
CA ASP A 139 0.70 -21.86 37.34
C ASP A 139 0.48 -23.36 37.04
N LYS A 140 -0.70 -23.90 37.41
CA LYS A 140 -1.02 -25.34 37.36
C LYS A 140 -1.22 -25.92 35.96
N ALA A 141 -1.43 -25.08 34.95
CA ALA A 141 -1.77 -25.50 33.59
C ALA A 141 -1.51 -24.38 32.58
N THR A 142 -1.36 -24.74 31.30
CA THR A 142 -1.17 -23.76 30.21
C THR A 142 -2.37 -22.83 30.10
N ILE A 143 -2.13 -21.53 30.27
CA ILE A 143 -3.16 -20.48 30.13
C ILE A 143 -3.66 -20.45 28.68
N GLY A 144 -4.99 -20.48 28.51
CA GLY A 144 -5.69 -20.64 27.24
C GLY A 144 -5.85 -22.08 26.76
N SER A 145 -5.55 -23.08 27.61
CA SER A 145 -5.91 -24.47 27.32
C SER A 145 -7.37 -24.77 27.71
N SER A 146 -8.01 -25.68 26.99
CA SER A 146 -9.41 -26.03 27.16
C SER A 146 -9.65 -27.52 26.90
N ILE A 147 -10.70 -28.09 27.48
CA ILE A 147 -11.10 -29.48 27.26
C ILE A 147 -12.63 -29.62 27.23
N ASP A 148 -13.16 -30.34 26.25
CA ASP A 148 -14.56 -30.76 26.20
C ASP A 148 -14.81 -31.82 27.28
N LEU A 149 -15.66 -31.51 28.26
CA LEU A 149 -15.97 -32.39 29.39
C LEU A 149 -16.75 -33.66 28.98
N ASN A 150 -17.29 -33.72 27.76
CA ASN A 150 -17.94 -34.90 27.19
C ASN A 150 -17.08 -35.67 26.17
N SER A 151 -15.86 -35.21 25.83
CA SER A 151 -14.97 -35.97 24.94
C SER A 151 -14.45 -37.24 25.65
N VAL A 152 -13.75 -38.11 24.91
CA VAL A 152 -13.11 -39.30 25.51
C VAL A 152 -12.05 -38.87 26.53
N GLU A 153 -11.26 -37.87 26.15
CA GLU A 153 -10.19 -37.25 26.92
C GLU A 153 -10.75 -36.54 28.16
N GLY A 154 -11.81 -35.74 28.01
CA GLY A 154 -12.47 -35.06 29.12
C GLY A 154 -13.07 -36.04 30.13
N LYS A 155 -13.78 -37.06 29.64
CA LYS A 155 -14.33 -38.14 30.48
C LYS A 155 -13.23 -38.94 31.18
N GLN A 156 -12.06 -39.11 30.56
CA GLN A 156 -10.94 -39.82 31.17
C GLN A 156 -10.22 -38.95 32.21
N TRP A 157 -9.92 -37.69 31.89
CA TRP A 157 -9.37 -36.72 32.86
C TRP A 157 -10.29 -36.54 34.08
N ILE A 158 -11.62 -36.54 33.89
CA ILE A 158 -12.59 -36.45 34.99
C ILE A 158 -12.43 -37.59 36.01
N LYS A 159 -12.10 -38.81 35.56
CA LYS A 159 -11.78 -39.96 36.44
C LYS A 159 -10.42 -39.79 37.08
N ASP A 160 -9.39 -39.50 36.28
CA ASP A 160 -7.99 -39.66 36.69
C ASP A 160 -7.49 -38.50 37.56
N ARG A 161 -8.01 -37.28 37.39
CA ARG A 161 -7.59 -36.07 38.11
C ARG A 161 -7.63 -36.20 39.64
N ALA A 162 -8.54 -37.01 40.17
CA ALA A 162 -8.66 -37.27 41.60
C ALA A 162 -7.41 -37.97 42.16
N THR A 163 -6.76 -38.82 41.35
CA THR A 163 -5.56 -39.59 41.70
C THR A 163 -4.29 -38.88 41.23
N SER A 164 -4.28 -38.39 39.98
CA SER A 164 -3.09 -37.76 39.37
C SER A 164 -2.76 -36.38 39.94
N LYS A 165 -3.77 -35.69 40.52
CA LYS A 165 -3.71 -34.30 41.01
C LYS A 165 -3.32 -33.25 39.95
N LYS A 166 -3.30 -33.62 38.66
CA LYS A 166 -2.88 -32.76 37.54
C LYS A 166 -4.06 -32.24 36.73
N CYS A 167 -3.87 -31.08 36.10
CA CYS A 167 -4.71 -30.66 34.99
C CYS A 167 -4.46 -31.53 33.74
N PHE A 168 -5.28 -31.34 32.70
CA PHE A 168 -5.05 -31.91 31.37
C PHE A 168 -3.87 -31.20 30.67
N THR A 169 -3.22 -31.87 29.72
CA THR A 169 -1.92 -31.45 29.17
C THR A 169 -1.98 -30.66 27.86
N SER A 170 -3.12 -30.62 27.17
CA SER A 170 -3.26 -29.97 25.87
C SER A 170 -4.72 -29.56 25.56
N VAL A 171 -4.87 -28.67 24.58
CA VAL A 171 -6.11 -27.97 24.20
C VAL A 171 -7.06 -28.86 23.38
N VAL A 172 -8.35 -28.48 23.34
CA VAL A 172 -9.45 -29.08 22.54
C VAL A 172 -8.98 -29.70 21.22
N THR A 173 -9.19 -31.00 21.09
CA THR A 173 -9.41 -31.67 19.81
C THR A 173 -10.85 -31.37 19.36
N PRO A 174 -11.06 -30.77 18.18
CA PRO A 174 -12.33 -30.92 17.46
C PRO A 174 -12.59 -32.42 17.19
N PRO A 175 -13.83 -32.83 16.83
CA PRO A 175 -14.04 -34.17 16.30
C PRO A 175 -13.13 -34.43 15.09
N ALA A 176 -12.74 -35.68 14.89
CA ALA A 176 -11.78 -36.07 13.86
C ALA A 176 -12.15 -35.50 12.47
N PRO A 177 -11.15 -35.11 11.64
CA PRO A 177 -11.41 -34.59 10.31
C PRO A 177 -12.33 -35.48 9.50
N GLY A 178 -13.17 -34.87 8.65
CA GLY A 178 -13.73 -35.57 7.51
C GLY A 178 -12.59 -36.20 6.70
N GLU A 179 -12.83 -37.41 6.20
CA GLU A 179 -11.78 -38.29 5.70
C GLU A 179 -10.90 -37.62 4.62
N ASN A 180 -9.57 -37.78 4.78
CA ASN A 180 -8.46 -37.57 3.81
C ASN A 180 -7.38 -36.49 4.06
N ASN A 181 -7.45 -35.64 5.09
CA ASN A 181 -6.36 -34.68 5.38
C ASN A 181 -5.25 -35.25 6.29
N GLN A 182 -4.63 -36.36 5.86
CA GLN A 182 -3.23 -36.63 6.20
C GLN A 182 -2.35 -35.92 5.16
N ILE A 183 -1.36 -35.13 5.61
CA ILE A 183 -0.34 -34.59 4.70
C ILE A 183 0.36 -35.79 4.02
N PRO A 184 0.40 -35.86 2.67
CA PRO A 184 0.96 -37.01 1.99
C PRO A 184 2.44 -37.19 2.37
N THR A 185 2.79 -38.35 2.93
CA THR A 185 4.17 -38.66 3.35
C THR A 185 5.16 -38.77 2.18
N ASN A 186 4.65 -38.82 0.95
CA ASN A 186 5.39 -39.05 -0.30
C ASN A 186 5.20 -37.89 -1.31
N ILE A 187 5.18 -36.63 -0.87
CA ILE A 187 5.19 -35.49 -1.81
C ILE A 187 6.51 -35.49 -2.60
N ASP A 188 6.40 -35.53 -3.93
CA ASP A 188 7.53 -35.42 -4.85
C ASP A 188 7.88 -33.94 -5.06
N TRP A 189 8.66 -33.39 -4.13
CA TRP A 189 9.10 -32.00 -4.15
C TRP A 189 9.94 -31.61 -5.37
N SER A 190 10.42 -32.57 -6.20
CA SER A 190 11.06 -32.25 -7.49
C SER A 190 10.09 -31.67 -8.53
N LYS A 191 8.78 -31.78 -8.28
CA LYS A 191 7.68 -31.25 -9.10
C LYS A 191 6.95 -30.06 -8.46
N ALA A 192 7.45 -29.56 -7.33
CA ALA A 192 6.91 -28.35 -6.71
C ALA A 192 7.39 -27.09 -7.45
N SER A 193 6.55 -26.06 -7.50
CA SER A 193 7.01 -24.71 -7.81
C SER A 193 7.83 -24.15 -6.66
N HIS A 194 8.50 -23.03 -6.92
CA HIS A 194 9.24 -22.28 -5.91
C HIS A 194 9.00 -20.79 -6.08
N GLU A 195 9.05 -20.07 -4.98
CA GLU A 195 9.21 -18.61 -4.99
C GLU A 195 10.49 -18.22 -5.73
N TRP A 196 10.50 -17.08 -6.44
CA TRP A 196 11.64 -16.62 -7.23
C TRP A 196 12.98 -16.57 -6.47
N ASN A 197 12.97 -16.25 -5.18
CA ASN A 197 14.16 -16.22 -4.32
C ASN A 197 14.48 -17.58 -3.63
N GLY A 198 13.76 -18.66 -3.96
CA GLY A 198 14.04 -20.02 -3.51
C GLY A 198 13.77 -20.32 -2.03
N GLY A 199 13.12 -19.41 -1.29
CA GLY A 199 12.90 -19.57 0.16
C GLY A 199 11.89 -20.67 0.52
N ARG A 200 11.00 -21.02 -0.40
CA ARG A 200 9.92 -22.00 -0.22
C ARG A 200 9.60 -22.80 -1.48
N LEU A 201 9.03 -23.98 -1.28
CA LEU A 201 8.47 -24.86 -2.31
C LEU A 201 6.96 -24.98 -2.13
N THR A 202 6.22 -24.97 -3.22
CA THR A 202 4.75 -25.09 -3.27
C THR A 202 4.33 -26.24 -4.17
N PHE A 203 3.67 -27.27 -3.62
CA PHE A 203 3.18 -28.43 -4.36
C PHE A 203 1.64 -28.40 -4.41
N ARG A 204 1.06 -28.31 -5.61
CA ARG A 204 -0.39 -28.19 -5.82
C ARG A 204 -1.02 -29.54 -6.20
N THR A 205 -2.24 -29.78 -5.74
CA THR A 205 -3.11 -30.88 -6.21
C THR A 205 -4.42 -30.30 -6.76
N ASP A 206 -5.28 -31.16 -7.31
CA ASP A 206 -6.63 -30.80 -7.76
C ASP A 206 -7.55 -30.33 -6.62
N THR A 207 -7.15 -30.54 -5.36
CA THR A 207 -7.98 -30.35 -4.16
C THR A 207 -7.41 -29.35 -3.15
N THR A 208 -6.09 -29.26 -3.00
CA THR A 208 -5.42 -28.41 -2.01
C THR A 208 -4.01 -28.00 -2.50
N SER A 209 -3.23 -27.31 -1.68
CA SER A 209 -1.78 -27.14 -1.93
C SER A 209 -0.97 -27.34 -0.65
N TYR A 210 0.32 -27.62 -0.81
CA TYR A 210 1.25 -27.89 0.30
C TYR A 210 2.49 -27.01 0.17
N VAL A 211 2.91 -26.42 1.30
CA VAL A 211 4.03 -25.48 1.39
C VAL A 211 5.10 -26.04 2.33
N VAL A 212 6.38 -25.89 1.97
CA VAL A 212 7.50 -26.19 2.87
C VAL A 212 8.66 -25.20 2.65
N ALA A 213 9.40 -24.89 3.72
CA ALA A 213 10.60 -24.05 3.63
C ALA A 213 11.70 -24.78 2.84
N ALA A 214 12.38 -24.07 1.93
CA ALA A 214 13.32 -24.66 0.98
C ALA A 214 14.77 -24.18 1.18
N ASP A 215 15.74 -25.06 0.90
CA ASP A 215 17.16 -24.75 0.93
C ASP A 215 17.62 -24.10 -0.39
N ALA A 216 18.89 -23.66 -0.43
CA ALA A 216 19.49 -23.04 -1.62
C ALA A 216 19.62 -23.98 -2.83
N ASN A 217 19.26 -25.26 -2.71
CA ASN A 217 19.23 -26.26 -3.78
C ASN A 217 17.78 -26.59 -4.22
N LEU A 218 16.79 -25.79 -3.79
CA LEU A 218 15.36 -26.00 -4.00
C LEU A 218 14.87 -27.37 -3.49
N LYS A 219 15.33 -27.77 -2.30
CA LYS A 219 14.85 -28.96 -1.57
C LYS A 219 14.24 -28.58 -0.23
N PRO A 220 13.28 -29.35 0.31
CA PRO A 220 12.75 -29.10 1.66
C PRO A 220 13.87 -29.06 2.70
N LYS A 221 13.93 -28.02 3.55
CA LYS A 221 14.90 -27.95 4.65
C LYS A 221 14.68 -29.14 5.58
N ALA A 222 15.77 -29.77 6.04
CA ALA A 222 15.69 -30.93 6.92
C ALA A 222 14.92 -30.61 8.21
N GLY A 223 13.84 -31.35 8.48
CA GLY A 223 12.97 -31.13 9.64
C GLY A 223 11.96 -29.99 9.51
N ALA A 224 11.83 -29.34 8.35
CA ALA A 224 10.80 -28.33 8.13
C ALA A 224 9.39 -28.93 8.12
N THR A 225 8.46 -28.25 8.80
CA THR A 225 7.04 -28.56 8.76
C THR A 225 6.49 -28.33 7.35
N VAL A 226 5.76 -29.31 6.81
CA VAL A 226 4.91 -29.14 5.64
C VAL A 226 3.55 -28.60 6.11
N TYR A 227 3.04 -27.57 5.44
CA TYR A 227 1.75 -26.97 5.74
C TYR A 227 0.79 -27.18 4.57
N GLU A 228 -0.46 -27.57 4.86
CA GLU A 228 -1.53 -27.44 3.88
C GLU A 228 -1.88 -25.94 3.70
N VAL A 229 -2.11 -25.48 2.48
CA VAL A 229 -2.66 -24.14 2.19
C VAL A 229 -3.73 -24.25 1.10
N PRO A 230 -5.02 -24.37 1.47
CA PRO A 230 -6.09 -24.57 0.49
C PRO A 230 -6.38 -23.34 -0.41
N LEU A 231 -5.93 -22.14 -0.03
CA LEU A 231 -6.16 -20.89 -0.77
C LEU A 231 -5.65 -20.99 -2.21
N PHE A 232 -4.38 -21.37 -2.38
CA PHE A 232 -3.71 -21.39 -3.67
C PHE A 232 -4.15 -22.58 -4.56
N ALA A 233 -4.98 -23.49 -4.05
CA ALA A 233 -5.40 -24.69 -4.77
C ALA A 233 -6.33 -24.39 -5.96
N LYS A 234 -7.20 -23.37 -5.83
CA LYS A 234 -8.22 -23.03 -6.85
C LYS A 234 -7.90 -21.74 -7.61
N THR A 235 -7.43 -20.70 -6.93
CA THR A 235 -7.26 -19.37 -7.53
C THR A 235 -5.82 -19.14 -8.00
N ASN A 236 -5.64 -19.17 -9.32
CA ASN A 236 -4.33 -18.89 -9.94
C ASN A 236 -3.82 -17.47 -9.65
N ILE A 237 -4.70 -16.52 -9.35
CA ILE A 237 -4.33 -15.15 -8.97
C ILE A 237 -3.55 -15.15 -7.66
N TYR A 238 -4.10 -15.69 -6.56
CA TYR A 238 -3.38 -15.76 -5.28
C TYR A 238 -2.11 -16.61 -5.35
N TRP A 239 -2.13 -17.71 -6.13
CA TRP A 239 -0.90 -18.47 -6.40
C TRP A 239 0.18 -17.59 -7.04
N ASN A 240 -0.15 -16.91 -8.15
CA ASN A 240 0.79 -16.09 -8.90
C ASN A 240 1.27 -14.89 -8.08
N ASN A 241 0.37 -14.19 -7.42
CA ASN A 241 0.66 -12.97 -6.67
C ASN A 241 1.50 -13.27 -5.41
N TRP A 242 1.36 -14.47 -4.83
CA TRP A 242 2.23 -14.93 -3.74
C TRP A 242 3.59 -15.42 -4.25
N GLU A 243 3.68 -16.38 -5.20
CA GLU A 243 4.97 -16.88 -5.71
C GLU A 243 5.79 -15.84 -6.48
N ARG A 244 5.11 -14.86 -7.09
CA ARG A 244 5.71 -13.73 -7.82
C ARG A 244 5.53 -12.40 -7.10
N ALA A 245 5.45 -12.38 -5.77
CA ALA A 245 5.41 -11.16 -4.96
C ALA A 245 6.48 -10.12 -5.39
N TYR A 246 7.68 -10.59 -5.74
CA TYR A 246 8.82 -9.80 -6.26
C TYR A 246 8.65 -9.21 -7.68
N GLN A 247 7.54 -9.49 -8.36
CA GLN A 247 7.21 -9.06 -9.72
C GLN A 247 5.79 -8.48 -9.82
N ASN A 248 5.04 -8.45 -8.72
CA ASN A 248 3.65 -8.03 -8.73
C ASN A 248 3.55 -6.50 -8.59
N THR A 249 3.02 -5.84 -9.62
CA THR A 249 2.75 -4.39 -9.61
C THR A 249 1.44 -4.06 -8.91
N ALA A 250 0.51 -5.01 -8.79
CA ALA A 250 -0.63 -4.89 -7.90
C ALA A 250 -0.18 -5.15 -6.47
N PHE A 251 -0.52 -4.26 -5.54
CA PHE A 251 -0.18 -4.38 -4.12
C PHE A 251 -1.13 -5.36 -3.38
N ASP A 252 -1.29 -6.57 -3.93
CA ASP A 252 -2.18 -7.61 -3.40
C ASP A 252 -1.71 -8.06 -2.00
N PRO A 253 -2.55 -7.96 -0.95
CA PRO A 253 -2.23 -8.41 0.40
C PRO A 253 -1.64 -9.82 0.49
N VAL A 254 -2.04 -10.75 -0.40
CA VAL A 254 -1.52 -12.12 -0.41
C VAL A 254 0.00 -12.17 -0.58
N ALA A 255 0.59 -11.20 -1.27
CA ALA A 255 2.03 -11.13 -1.54
C ALA A 255 2.87 -10.90 -0.27
N ALA A 256 2.29 -10.30 0.77
CA ALA A 256 2.95 -10.01 2.04
C ALA A 256 2.77 -11.09 3.12
N LEU A 257 2.07 -12.21 2.84
CA LEU A 257 1.80 -13.25 3.84
C LEU A 257 3.06 -13.95 4.38
N GLY A 258 4.13 -14.10 3.60
CA GLY A 258 5.28 -14.93 3.98
C GLY A 258 4.92 -16.42 4.05
N MET A 259 5.58 -17.17 4.93
CA MET A 259 5.30 -18.61 5.15
C MET A 259 4.08 -18.85 6.04
N PRO A 260 3.31 -19.94 5.84
CA PRO A 260 2.36 -20.42 6.83
C PRO A 260 3.10 -20.86 8.11
N VAL A 261 2.59 -20.46 9.28
CA VAL A 261 3.12 -20.86 10.60
C VAL A 261 2.22 -21.90 11.29
N ALA A 262 1.00 -22.08 10.82
CA ALA A 262 0.04 -23.08 11.30
C ALA A 262 -0.67 -23.81 10.15
N GLN A 263 -1.19 -25.01 10.44
CA GLN A 263 -2.14 -25.69 9.55
C GLN A 263 -3.48 -24.93 9.50
N PRO A 264 -4.29 -25.08 8.44
CA PRO A 264 -5.60 -24.46 8.35
C PRO A 264 -6.55 -24.95 9.46
N ALA A 265 -7.04 -24.03 10.29
CA ALA A 265 -8.03 -24.31 11.33
C ALA A 265 -9.43 -24.29 10.71
N TRP A 266 -9.91 -25.46 10.28
CA TRP A 266 -11.20 -25.63 9.60
C TRP A 266 -12.40 -25.47 10.55
N GLN A 267 -13.41 -24.74 10.09
CA GLN A 267 -14.74 -24.60 10.68
C GLN A 267 -15.82 -24.79 9.60
N ASP A 268 -16.50 -25.93 9.65
CA ASP A 268 -17.46 -26.41 8.64
C ASP A 268 -16.89 -26.45 7.20
N LYS A 269 -17.11 -25.39 6.40
CA LYS A 269 -16.62 -25.27 5.01
C LYS A 269 -15.57 -24.17 4.81
N ALA A 270 -15.30 -23.39 5.84
CA ALA A 270 -14.27 -22.37 5.85
C ALA A 270 -13.10 -22.79 6.73
N TYR A 271 -11.98 -22.08 6.64
CA TYR A 271 -10.88 -22.19 7.59
C TYR A 271 -10.23 -20.83 7.83
N THR A 272 -9.54 -20.70 8.95
CA THR A 272 -8.60 -19.60 9.20
C THR A 272 -7.18 -20.16 9.29
N GLN A 273 -6.19 -19.50 8.69
CA GLN A 273 -4.79 -19.91 8.70
C GLN A 273 -3.87 -18.74 9.03
N GLN A 274 -2.83 -19.02 9.81
CA GLN A 274 -1.82 -18.06 10.25
C GLN A 274 -0.56 -18.19 9.42
N PHE A 275 -0.02 -17.05 9.00
CA PHE A 275 1.23 -16.90 8.26
C PHE A 275 2.15 -15.90 8.99
N GLU A 276 3.43 -15.86 8.64
CA GLU A 276 4.43 -14.96 9.24
C GLU A 276 4.01 -13.48 9.14
N GLY A 277 3.43 -13.08 8.01
CA GLY A 277 3.01 -11.71 7.74
C GLY A 277 1.53 -11.41 8.03
N GLY A 278 0.67 -12.40 8.25
CA GLY A 278 -0.77 -12.13 8.40
C GLY A 278 -1.69 -13.34 8.56
N THR A 279 -2.99 -13.11 8.48
CA THR A 279 -4.06 -14.10 8.60
C THR A 279 -4.86 -14.21 7.31
N VAL A 280 -5.16 -15.44 6.88
CA VAL A 280 -6.16 -15.74 5.84
C VAL A 280 -7.37 -16.38 6.49
N THR A 281 -8.58 -15.96 6.11
CA THR A 281 -9.80 -16.78 6.24
C THR A 281 -10.34 -17.06 4.84
N TYR A 282 -10.71 -18.31 4.53
CA TYR A 282 -11.21 -18.69 3.20
C TYR A 282 -12.27 -19.78 3.29
N ASN A 283 -13.28 -19.70 2.42
CA ASN A 283 -14.34 -20.68 2.20
C ASN A 283 -14.23 -21.27 0.78
N PRO A 284 -13.51 -22.41 0.59
CA PRO A 284 -13.33 -23.04 -0.72
C PRO A 284 -14.63 -23.53 -1.41
N ALA A 285 -15.79 -23.44 -0.74
CA ALA A 285 -17.08 -23.79 -1.31
C ALA A 285 -17.87 -22.59 -1.89
N THR A 286 -17.56 -21.36 -1.48
CA THR A 286 -18.21 -20.13 -2.00
C THR A 286 -17.24 -19.20 -2.72
N GLY A 287 -15.94 -19.25 -2.40
CA GLY A 287 -14.93 -18.30 -2.86
C GLY A 287 -14.69 -17.14 -1.88
N GLU A 288 -15.55 -16.96 -0.88
CA GLU A 288 -15.44 -15.89 0.13
C GLU A 288 -14.13 -16.02 0.92
N HIS A 289 -13.39 -14.92 1.05
CA HIS A 289 -12.14 -14.84 1.79
C HIS A 289 -12.00 -13.49 2.48
N SER A 290 -11.11 -13.43 3.45
CA SER A 290 -10.44 -12.21 3.88
C SER A 290 -8.95 -12.51 4.08
N ILE A 291 -8.11 -11.55 3.69
CA ILE A 291 -6.66 -11.57 3.92
C ILE A 291 -6.38 -10.31 4.72
N HIS A 292 -5.73 -10.46 5.87
CA HIS A 292 -5.35 -9.31 6.71
C HIS A 292 -3.87 -9.41 7.04
N ILE A 293 -3.12 -8.39 6.63
CA ILE A 293 -1.67 -8.31 6.79
C ILE A 293 -1.34 -7.49 8.03
N SER A 294 -0.41 -8.03 8.81
CA SER A 294 0.12 -7.40 10.02
C SER A 294 1.22 -6.40 9.70
N LEU A 295 1.50 -5.50 10.64
CA LEU A 295 2.58 -4.52 10.51
C LEU A 295 3.94 -5.19 10.21
N GLU A 296 4.25 -6.35 10.80
CA GLU A 296 5.50 -7.06 10.52
C GLU A 296 5.52 -7.69 9.11
N GLY A 297 4.37 -8.11 8.59
CA GLY A 297 4.21 -8.50 7.17
C GLY A 297 4.46 -7.33 6.23
N ALA A 298 3.88 -6.17 6.50
CA ALA A 298 4.12 -4.94 5.74
C ALA A 298 5.59 -4.48 5.80
N LYS A 299 6.25 -4.59 6.97
CA LYS A 299 7.70 -4.34 7.14
C LYS A 299 8.60 -5.38 6.46
N ALA A 300 8.11 -6.58 6.19
CA ALA A 300 8.82 -7.59 5.41
C ALA A 300 8.66 -7.34 3.90
N TYR A 301 7.44 -6.99 3.47
CA TYR A 301 7.11 -6.75 2.07
C TYR A 301 7.70 -5.44 1.52
N SER A 302 7.69 -4.35 2.30
CA SER A 302 8.32 -3.07 1.90
C SER A 302 9.80 -3.24 1.51
N LYS A 303 10.59 -3.96 2.34
CA LYS A 303 12.00 -4.31 2.07
C LYS A 303 12.21 -5.05 0.74
N ILE A 304 11.21 -5.84 0.34
CA ILE A 304 11.21 -6.63 -0.90
C ILE A 304 10.85 -5.74 -2.09
N ILE A 305 9.80 -4.94 -1.96
CA ILE A 305 9.20 -4.24 -3.10
C ILE A 305 10.05 -3.04 -3.57
N GLY A 306 10.68 -2.33 -2.63
CA GLY A 306 11.50 -1.15 -2.92
C GLY A 306 12.76 -1.45 -3.74
N GLN A 307 13.18 -2.72 -3.85
CA GLN A 307 14.40 -3.11 -4.58
C GLN A 307 14.15 -3.51 -6.04
N ARG A 308 12.89 -3.56 -6.52
CA ARG A 308 12.57 -4.19 -7.82
C ARG A 308 11.47 -3.56 -8.69
N LEU A 309 10.52 -2.79 -8.15
CA LEU A 309 9.47 -2.16 -8.97
C LEU A 309 9.93 -0.84 -9.63
N ASP A 310 11.16 -0.77 -10.15
CA ASP A 310 11.80 0.48 -10.61
C ASP A 310 11.73 1.63 -9.58
N ILE A 311 11.49 1.31 -8.30
CA ILE A 311 11.61 2.25 -7.18
C ILE A 311 13.11 2.48 -6.95
N PRO A 312 13.57 3.71 -6.64
CA PRO A 312 15.00 4.01 -6.61
C PRO A 312 15.82 3.14 -5.64
N ALA A 313 17.12 3.00 -5.97
CA ALA A 313 17.97 1.89 -5.54
C ALA A 313 18.17 1.71 -4.03
N ASP A 314 17.93 2.75 -3.22
CA ASP A 314 18.00 2.69 -1.76
C ASP A 314 16.83 1.85 -1.15
N GLY A 315 15.70 1.76 -1.86
CA GLY A 315 14.55 0.96 -1.48
C GLY A 315 13.87 1.38 -0.18
N TYR A 316 13.19 0.43 0.48
CA TYR A 316 12.63 0.61 1.83
C TYR A 316 13.34 -0.29 2.82
N THR A 317 13.49 0.17 4.06
CA THR A 317 14.19 -0.55 5.14
C THR A 317 13.25 -1.28 6.10
N GLY A 318 11.93 -1.15 5.93
CA GLY A 318 10.89 -1.68 6.81
C GLY A 318 10.79 -0.91 8.14
N ASN A 319 11.18 0.37 8.14
CA ASN A 319 11.09 1.28 9.27
C ASN A 319 9.79 2.12 9.20
N LEU A 320 8.67 1.43 9.03
CA LEU A 320 7.32 2.03 8.96
C LEU A 320 6.99 2.78 10.26
N VAL A 321 6.83 4.10 10.17
CA VAL A 321 6.44 5.00 11.28
C VAL A 321 4.94 5.32 11.22
N PRO A 322 4.24 5.47 12.36
CA PRO A 322 2.83 5.83 12.37
C PRO A 322 2.64 7.29 11.90
N ILE A 323 1.69 7.50 10.98
CA ILE A 323 1.29 8.82 10.48
C ILE A 323 -0.17 9.19 10.83
N GLY A 324 -0.86 8.31 11.54
CA GLY A 324 -2.23 8.50 12.03
C GLY A 324 -2.61 7.43 13.05
N ASN A 325 -3.90 7.19 13.25
CA ASN A 325 -4.39 6.19 14.21
C ASN A 325 -4.19 4.74 13.73
N HIS A 326 -4.25 4.50 12.41
CA HIS A 326 -4.10 3.17 11.79
C HIS A 326 -3.08 3.12 10.64
N LEU A 327 -2.75 4.27 10.02
CA LEU A 327 -1.78 4.37 8.92
C LEU A 327 -0.33 4.40 9.44
N TYR A 328 0.53 3.64 8.77
CA TYR A 328 1.98 3.67 8.89
C TYR A 328 2.62 3.93 7.52
N ALA A 329 3.77 4.60 7.50
CA ALA A 329 4.48 4.89 6.27
C ALA A 329 6.01 4.83 6.42
N GLU A 330 6.71 4.60 5.30
CA GLU A 330 8.15 4.82 5.17
C GLU A 330 8.42 5.58 3.87
N LYS A 331 8.97 6.79 3.98
CA LYS A 331 9.23 7.67 2.83
C LYS A 331 10.53 7.25 2.13
N GLY A 332 10.42 6.75 0.90
CA GLY A 332 11.55 6.51 0.00
C GLY A 332 11.88 7.75 -0.83
N GLU A 333 12.70 7.59 -1.88
CA GLU A 333 13.16 8.72 -2.71
C GLU A 333 12.05 9.32 -3.60
N ALA A 334 11.28 8.47 -4.30
CA ALA A 334 10.18 8.89 -5.19
C ALA A 334 8.78 8.70 -4.60
N PHE A 335 8.60 7.66 -3.78
CA PHE A 335 7.32 7.29 -3.17
C PHE A 335 7.50 6.98 -1.68
N ALA A 336 6.42 7.14 -0.91
CA ALA A 336 6.28 6.57 0.41
C ALA A 336 5.54 5.23 0.31
N PHE A 337 6.05 4.18 0.97
CA PHE A 337 5.28 2.96 1.20
C PHE A 337 4.24 3.26 2.29
N ILE A 338 2.97 2.92 2.05
CA ILE A 338 1.86 3.12 2.99
C ILE A 338 1.29 1.76 3.39
N TYR A 339 0.87 1.63 4.66
CA TYR A 339 0.17 0.46 5.19
C TYR A 339 -0.93 0.90 6.16
N ASP A 340 -2.15 0.40 5.96
CA ASP A 340 -3.25 0.53 6.91
C ASP A 340 -3.36 -0.72 7.80
N SER A 341 -3.19 -0.53 9.10
CA SER A 341 -3.36 -1.60 10.09
C SER A 341 -4.83 -1.95 10.42
N GLN A 342 -5.81 -1.20 9.93
CA GLN A 342 -7.22 -1.49 10.15
C GLN A 342 -7.78 -2.47 9.10
N SER A 343 -7.58 -2.19 7.81
CA SER A 343 -7.90 -3.09 6.69
C SER A 343 -6.87 -4.21 6.56
N GLY A 344 -5.58 -3.87 6.61
CA GLY A 344 -4.47 -4.72 6.20
C GLY A 344 -3.94 -4.41 4.80
N GLU A 345 -4.48 -3.41 4.11
CA GLU A 345 -4.01 -2.96 2.79
C GLU A 345 -2.67 -2.22 2.87
N PHE A 346 -1.88 -2.29 1.80
CA PHE A 346 -0.65 -1.53 1.64
C PHE A 346 -0.45 -1.09 0.20
N GLY A 347 0.46 -0.14 -0.03
CA GLY A 347 0.71 0.42 -1.35
C GLY A 347 1.86 1.41 -1.37
N VAL A 348 1.90 2.23 -2.42
CA VAL A 348 2.80 3.38 -2.50
C VAL A 348 2.03 4.67 -2.83
N MET A 349 2.46 5.76 -2.21
CA MET A 349 1.95 7.11 -2.40
C MET A 349 3.07 7.97 -2.97
N ASP A 350 2.78 8.78 -3.99
CA ASP A 350 3.74 9.74 -4.53
C ASP A 350 4.24 10.67 -3.43
N ASN A 351 5.54 10.95 -3.36
CA ASN A 351 6.10 11.76 -2.29
C ASN A 351 5.49 13.17 -2.18
N ARG A 352 4.97 13.73 -3.28
CA ARG A 352 4.26 15.01 -3.30
C ARG A 352 2.85 14.86 -2.72
N VAL A 353 2.10 13.85 -3.16
CA VAL A 353 0.77 13.48 -2.61
C VAL A 353 0.87 13.21 -1.11
N TYR A 354 1.91 12.52 -0.67
CA TYR A 354 2.20 12.21 0.72
C TYR A 354 2.42 13.46 1.57
N ASP A 355 3.23 14.42 1.08
CA ASP A 355 3.48 15.65 1.80
C ASP A 355 2.23 16.55 1.88
N GLU A 356 1.35 16.55 0.87
CA GLU A 356 0.04 17.21 0.94
C GLU A 356 -0.94 16.48 1.88
N PHE A 357 -0.98 15.15 1.83
CA PHE A 357 -1.81 14.34 2.70
C PHE A 357 -1.46 14.51 4.19
N LEU A 358 -0.17 14.65 4.52
CA LEU A 358 0.26 14.97 5.89
C LEU A 358 -0.08 16.41 6.31
N GLN A 359 -0.18 17.36 5.37
CA GLN A 359 -0.61 18.74 5.66
C GLN A 359 -2.12 18.85 5.90
N ASN A 360 -2.94 18.12 5.12
CA ASN A 360 -4.40 18.20 5.18
C ASN A 360 -5.07 16.85 4.83
N PRO A 361 -5.02 15.83 5.73
CA PRO A 361 -5.58 14.51 5.44
C PRO A 361 -7.11 14.56 5.25
N SER A 362 -7.78 15.55 5.87
CA SER A 362 -9.21 15.81 5.73
C SER A 362 -9.67 16.25 4.34
N HIS A 363 -8.76 16.70 3.47
CA HIS A 363 -9.06 17.04 2.07
C HIS A 363 -9.18 15.79 1.18
N PHE A 364 -8.29 14.82 1.40
CA PHE A 364 -8.25 13.55 0.67
C PHE A 364 -9.25 12.52 1.23
N GLY A 365 -9.41 12.47 2.56
CA GLY A 365 -10.28 11.51 3.24
C GLY A 365 -9.52 10.27 3.72
N THR A 366 -10.17 9.10 3.66
CA THR A 366 -9.56 7.82 4.02
C THR A 366 -8.70 7.34 2.84
N TRP A 367 -7.48 6.86 3.09
CA TRP A 367 -6.67 6.19 2.06
C TRP A 367 -7.08 4.72 1.95
N ASP A 368 -7.35 4.27 0.72
CA ASP A 368 -7.90 2.93 0.45
C ASP A 368 -6.91 1.99 -0.26
N GLY A 369 -5.84 2.53 -0.86
CA GLY A 369 -4.87 1.73 -1.61
C GLY A 369 -4.09 2.48 -2.68
N THR A 370 -3.49 1.73 -3.60
CA THR A 370 -2.72 2.25 -4.73
C THR A 370 -3.11 1.51 -6.01
N GLU A 371 -3.39 2.26 -7.08
CA GLU A 371 -3.52 1.71 -8.44
C GLU A 371 -2.29 2.08 -9.28
N VAL A 372 -1.87 1.17 -10.17
CA VAL A 372 -0.70 1.36 -11.06
C VAL A 372 -1.17 1.17 -12.50
N TYR A 373 -1.17 2.24 -13.30
CA TYR A 373 -1.71 2.25 -14.66
C TYR A 373 -0.63 1.96 -15.71
N GLY A 374 -0.82 0.98 -16.57
CA GLY A 374 0.08 0.77 -17.70
C GLY A 374 -0.05 -0.59 -18.38
N ASP A 375 0.97 -0.98 -19.14
CA ASP A 375 0.93 -2.21 -19.95
C ASP A 375 1.37 -3.49 -19.20
N GLY A 376 1.71 -3.34 -17.92
CA GLY A 376 2.16 -4.42 -17.04
C GLY A 376 3.66 -4.73 -17.09
N ARG A 377 4.47 -3.92 -17.79
CA ARG A 377 5.94 -3.99 -17.77
C ARG A 377 6.52 -2.80 -17.00
N GLY A 378 7.56 -3.02 -16.20
CA GLY A 378 8.09 -2.01 -15.28
C GLY A 378 7.19 -1.75 -14.06
N GLY A 379 7.65 -0.89 -13.13
CA GLY A 379 6.92 -0.53 -11.91
C GLY A 379 6.40 0.91 -11.86
N PRO A 380 6.06 1.44 -10.66
CA PRO A 380 5.43 2.75 -10.47
C PRO A 380 6.08 3.97 -11.14
N LEU A 381 7.41 4.01 -11.33
CA LEU A 381 8.04 5.12 -12.09
C LEU A 381 7.77 5.05 -13.60
N TYR A 382 7.70 3.84 -14.17
CA TYR A 382 7.50 3.64 -15.60
C TYR A 382 6.03 3.75 -16.00
N ASN A 383 5.16 3.09 -15.23
CA ASN A 383 3.72 3.03 -15.46
C ASN A 383 3.00 4.27 -14.90
N GLY A 384 3.36 4.69 -13.68
CA GLY A 384 2.65 5.71 -12.91
C GLY A 384 1.71 5.05 -11.89
N ALA A 385 1.75 5.57 -10.66
CA ALA A 385 0.90 5.11 -9.56
C ALA A 385 0.07 6.26 -9.00
N VAL A 386 -1.19 5.97 -8.67
CA VAL A 386 -2.10 6.88 -7.97
C VAL A 386 -2.47 6.31 -6.62
N SER A 387 -2.62 7.17 -5.62
CA SER A 387 -3.22 6.79 -4.34
C SER A 387 -4.73 6.93 -4.42
N LEU A 388 -5.44 5.88 -4.00
CA LEU A 388 -6.89 5.83 -3.95
C LEU A 388 -7.39 6.31 -2.58
N PHE A 389 -8.50 7.04 -2.57
CA PHE A 389 -9.11 7.57 -1.36
C PHE A 389 -10.64 7.48 -1.41
N THR A 390 -11.26 7.34 -0.24
CA THR A 390 -12.69 7.54 -0.02
C THR A 390 -12.91 8.86 0.70
N THR A 391 -13.62 9.77 0.06
CA THR A 391 -13.94 11.10 0.60
C THR A 391 -14.83 11.01 1.85
N ALA A 392 -14.92 12.10 2.61
CA ALA A 392 -15.82 12.19 3.78
C ALA A 392 -17.32 12.04 3.44
N ASP A 393 -17.73 12.26 2.18
CA ASP A 393 -19.08 11.99 1.67
C ASP A 393 -19.23 10.64 0.95
N GLY A 394 -18.22 9.77 1.00
CA GLY A 394 -18.28 8.38 0.55
C GLY A 394 -18.08 8.18 -0.96
N LYS A 395 -17.41 9.11 -1.64
CA LYS A 395 -17.05 9.01 -3.07
C LYS A 395 -15.65 8.44 -3.24
N SER A 396 -15.42 7.77 -4.37
CA SER A 396 -14.08 7.44 -4.83
C SER A 396 -13.34 8.68 -5.30
N ALA A 397 -12.09 8.81 -4.89
CA ALA A 397 -11.16 9.82 -5.35
C ALA A 397 -9.76 9.23 -5.53
N TRP A 398 -8.91 9.91 -6.28
CA TRP A 398 -7.50 9.52 -6.43
C TRP A 398 -6.60 10.74 -6.57
N ALA A 399 -5.36 10.62 -6.10
CA ALA A 399 -4.34 11.65 -6.27
C ALA A 399 -3.06 11.08 -6.85
N GLY A 400 -2.38 11.89 -7.65
CA GLY A 400 -1.06 11.60 -8.20
C GLY A 400 -0.20 12.86 -8.26
N GLY A 401 1.11 12.69 -8.20
CA GLY A 401 2.01 13.78 -8.54
C GLY A 401 2.06 13.96 -10.06
N GLU A 402 2.19 15.20 -10.53
CA GLU A 402 2.23 15.52 -11.96
C GLU A 402 3.62 15.22 -12.58
N LYS A 403 3.92 15.78 -13.77
CA LYS A 403 5.30 15.84 -14.29
C LYS A 403 6.15 16.92 -13.59
N THR A 404 5.53 17.73 -12.77
CA THR A 404 6.02 18.98 -12.18
C THR A 404 6.24 18.78 -10.67
N GLN A 405 6.26 19.81 -9.82
CA GLN A 405 6.16 19.63 -8.36
C GLN A 405 4.70 19.55 -7.87
N SER A 406 3.72 20.03 -8.65
CA SER A 406 2.29 19.96 -8.35
C SER A 406 1.71 18.55 -8.18
N VAL A 407 0.55 18.49 -7.53
CA VAL A 407 -0.28 17.29 -7.32
C VAL A 407 -1.65 17.51 -7.94
N TYR A 408 -2.18 16.52 -8.64
CA TYR A 408 -3.60 16.50 -9.00
C TYR A 408 -4.39 15.60 -8.04
N TYR A 409 -5.63 16.00 -7.75
CA TYR A 409 -6.59 15.25 -6.95
C TYR A 409 -7.94 15.24 -7.67
N THR A 410 -8.44 14.07 -8.02
CA THR A 410 -9.69 13.91 -8.78
C THR A 410 -10.72 13.16 -7.93
N VAL A 411 -11.93 13.71 -7.84
CA VAL A 411 -13.10 13.08 -7.20
C VAL A 411 -14.10 12.65 -8.27
N GLU A 412 -14.61 11.42 -8.18
CA GLU A 412 -15.70 10.94 -9.03
C GLU A 412 -17.05 11.05 -8.32
N ASN A 413 -18.01 11.70 -8.97
CA ASN A 413 -19.38 11.84 -8.47
C ASN A 413 -20.23 10.61 -8.83
N ALA A 414 -21.36 10.44 -8.12
CA ALA A 414 -22.28 9.32 -8.31
C ALA A 414 -22.99 9.27 -9.69
N ASP A 415 -22.79 10.27 -10.56
CA ASP A 415 -23.24 10.31 -11.95
C ASP A 415 -22.13 9.96 -12.96
N GLY A 416 -20.92 9.63 -12.48
CA GLY A 416 -19.73 9.35 -13.29
C GLY A 416 -18.99 10.60 -13.77
N THR A 417 -19.41 11.81 -13.36
CA THR A 417 -18.62 13.03 -13.63
C THR A 417 -17.40 13.10 -12.72
N ARG A 418 -16.30 13.62 -13.25
CA ARG A 418 -15.02 13.76 -12.55
C ARG A 418 -14.69 15.24 -12.38
N VAL A 419 -14.22 15.61 -11.19
CA VAL A 419 -13.74 16.97 -10.89
C VAL A 419 -12.30 16.84 -10.41
N THR A 420 -11.37 17.49 -11.10
CA THR A 420 -9.95 17.55 -10.72
C THR A 420 -9.61 18.91 -10.11
N GLU A 421 -8.89 18.88 -9.00
CA GLU A 421 -8.22 20.00 -8.37
C GLU A 421 -6.71 19.84 -8.52
N HIS A 422 -6.00 20.94 -8.78
CA HIS A 422 -4.54 20.95 -8.92
C HIS A 422 -3.95 21.75 -7.75
N ILE A 423 -3.14 21.09 -6.93
CA ILE A 423 -2.46 21.67 -5.79
C ILE A 423 -1.10 22.17 -6.30
N ASP A 424 -1.07 23.43 -6.72
CA ASP A 424 0.11 24.03 -7.34
C ASP A 424 1.28 24.19 -6.36
N ARG A 425 2.39 23.50 -6.67
CA ARG A 425 3.61 23.51 -5.86
C ARG A 425 4.87 23.88 -6.63
N GLU A 426 4.72 24.43 -7.84
CA GLU A 426 5.86 24.84 -8.65
C GLU A 426 6.77 25.84 -7.91
N PRO A 427 8.09 25.59 -7.85
CA PRO A 427 9.03 26.63 -7.48
C PRO A 427 8.93 27.73 -8.55
N VAL A 428 9.08 28.99 -8.13
CA VAL A 428 9.10 30.12 -9.09
C VAL A 428 10.28 29.92 -10.04
N TRP A 429 9.99 29.41 -11.23
CA TRP A 429 11.00 29.13 -12.24
C TRP A 429 11.62 30.46 -12.70
N ILE A 430 12.94 30.53 -12.60
CA ILE A 430 13.74 31.65 -13.09
C ILE A 430 14.43 31.16 -14.36
N PRO A 431 14.02 31.65 -15.55
CA PRO A 431 14.62 31.27 -16.82
C PRO A 431 16.15 31.35 -16.79
N THR A 432 16.82 30.25 -17.15
CA THR A 432 18.28 30.21 -17.29
C THR A 432 18.70 31.15 -18.44
N ASP A 433 19.69 32.00 -18.19
CA ASP A 433 20.29 32.82 -19.24
C ASP A 433 21.00 31.92 -20.27
N PRO A 434 20.61 31.93 -21.57
CA PRO A 434 21.20 31.06 -22.58
C PRO A 434 22.72 31.20 -22.71
N ALA A 435 23.30 32.37 -22.39
CA ALA A 435 24.74 32.61 -22.39
C ALA A 435 25.47 32.02 -21.15
N LYS A 436 24.74 31.45 -20.19
CA LYS A 436 25.26 30.87 -18.94
C LYS A 436 24.97 29.37 -18.77
N VAL A 437 24.40 28.71 -19.78
CA VAL A 437 24.09 27.27 -19.73
C VAL A 437 25.36 26.43 -19.56
N ASP A 438 25.32 25.51 -18.61
CA ASP A 438 26.36 24.49 -18.41
C ASP A 438 26.13 23.32 -19.37
N TRP A 439 26.68 23.44 -20.57
CA TRP A 439 26.54 22.46 -21.65
C TRP A 439 27.06 21.05 -21.32
N SER A 440 27.79 20.86 -20.22
CA SER A 440 28.16 19.52 -19.73
C SER A 440 26.97 18.70 -19.19
N LYS A 441 25.81 19.35 -18.99
CA LYS A 441 24.55 18.77 -18.53
C LYS A 441 23.48 18.66 -19.63
N ALA A 442 23.81 19.04 -20.86
CA ALA A 442 22.88 19.01 -21.99
C ALA A 442 22.92 17.65 -22.71
N HIS A 443 21.78 17.24 -23.26
CA HIS A 443 21.66 16.05 -24.09
C HIS A 443 22.10 16.36 -25.53
N TYR A 444 22.99 15.55 -26.09
CA TYR A 444 23.37 15.64 -27.50
C TYR A 444 22.42 14.84 -28.38
N TYR A 445 21.92 15.48 -29.44
CA TYR A 445 21.08 14.85 -30.47
C TYR A 445 21.73 15.04 -31.84
N GLU A 446 22.00 13.93 -32.54
CA GLU A 446 22.83 13.93 -33.76
C GLU A 446 22.08 14.42 -35.01
N LEU A 447 20.76 14.22 -35.07
CA LEU A 447 19.96 14.34 -36.31
C LEU A 447 18.91 15.49 -36.41
N PRO A 448 18.88 16.55 -35.59
CA PRO A 448 17.97 17.68 -35.83
C PRO A 448 18.48 18.55 -36.99
N GLY A 449 17.96 18.35 -38.21
CA GLY A 449 18.38 19.09 -39.40
C GLY A 449 18.33 18.27 -40.69
N LEU A 450 19.08 18.70 -41.71
CA LEU A 450 19.09 18.01 -42.99
C LEU A 450 19.97 16.74 -42.95
N PRO A 451 19.62 15.65 -43.67
CA PRO A 451 20.27 14.32 -43.55
C PRO A 451 21.76 14.23 -43.90
N ASN A 452 22.39 15.33 -44.34
CA ASN A 452 23.80 15.41 -44.72
C ASN A 452 24.54 16.56 -44.00
N GLU A 453 23.91 17.21 -43.01
CA GLU A 453 24.56 18.25 -42.22
C GLU A 453 25.45 17.63 -41.13
N ALA A 454 26.62 18.22 -40.90
CA ALA A 454 27.59 17.72 -39.95
C ALA A 454 27.47 18.45 -38.60
N GLY A 455 27.24 17.67 -37.53
CA GLY A 455 27.02 18.13 -36.17
C GLY A 455 25.54 18.39 -35.87
N GLY A 456 25.10 17.98 -34.68
CA GLY A 456 23.71 18.04 -34.25
C GLY A 456 23.39 19.21 -33.32
N ALA A 457 22.60 18.97 -32.28
CA ALA A 457 22.24 19.94 -31.25
C ALA A 457 22.64 19.48 -29.85
N LEU A 458 22.86 20.44 -28.95
CA LEU A 458 22.80 20.23 -27.51
C LEU A 458 21.51 20.83 -26.97
N PHE A 459 20.76 20.04 -26.22
CA PHE A 459 19.47 20.37 -25.63
C PHE A 459 19.58 20.39 -24.10
N TYR A 460 19.28 21.53 -23.49
CA TYR A 460 19.24 21.72 -22.04
C TYR A 460 17.80 22.00 -21.60
N GLN A 461 17.19 21.12 -20.80
CA GLN A 461 15.86 21.38 -20.24
C GLN A 461 15.97 22.47 -19.15
N ASP A 462 15.21 23.55 -19.30
CA ASP A 462 15.20 24.70 -18.40
C ASP A 462 13.79 24.86 -17.81
N GLY A 463 13.50 24.11 -16.75
CA GLY A 463 12.18 24.08 -16.12
C GLY A 463 11.20 23.06 -16.74
N PRO A 464 9.92 23.07 -16.33
CA PRO A 464 8.98 21.99 -16.64
C PRO A 464 8.49 21.95 -18.10
N ALA A 465 8.54 23.09 -18.81
CA ALA A 465 8.01 23.23 -20.18
C ALA A 465 8.84 24.18 -21.06
N SER A 466 10.15 24.32 -20.79
CA SER A 466 11.05 25.15 -21.59
C SER A 466 12.43 24.51 -21.73
N SER A 467 13.12 24.83 -22.81
CA SER A 467 14.43 24.29 -23.16
C SER A 467 15.33 25.37 -23.76
N ILE A 468 16.64 25.15 -23.72
CA ILE A 468 17.64 26.00 -24.36
C ILE A 468 18.51 25.11 -25.26
N ILE A 469 18.66 25.52 -26.52
CA ILE A 469 19.24 24.70 -27.59
C ILE A 469 20.37 25.47 -28.27
N ILE A 470 21.48 24.80 -28.57
CA ILE A 470 22.62 25.32 -29.34
C ILE A 470 23.08 24.30 -30.38
N LYS A 471 23.58 24.76 -31.54
CA LYS A 471 24.20 23.86 -32.52
C LYS A 471 25.51 23.29 -31.98
N ALA A 472 25.74 22.01 -32.21
CA ALA A 472 26.85 21.24 -31.67
C ALA A 472 27.74 20.68 -32.78
N ASN A 473 28.96 20.28 -32.41
CA ASN A 473 29.84 19.47 -33.25
C ASN A 473 29.50 17.97 -33.03
N ALA A 474 30.02 17.09 -33.89
CA ALA A 474 29.75 15.64 -33.81
C ALA A 474 30.37 14.93 -32.58
N ASP A 475 31.17 15.63 -31.78
CA ASP A 475 31.73 15.15 -30.51
C ASP A 475 30.89 15.56 -29.28
N GLY A 476 29.73 16.17 -29.48
CA GLY A 476 28.86 16.65 -28.41
C GLY A 476 29.30 17.98 -27.79
N THR A 477 30.24 18.72 -28.37
CA THR A 477 30.63 20.06 -27.89
C THR A 477 29.85 21.18 -28.58
N PRO A 478 29.60 22.34 -27.93
CA PRO A 478 28.99 23.50 -28.58
C PRO A 478 29.81 24.00 -29.78
N LYS A 479 29.13 24.29 -30.90
CA LYS A 479 29.78 24.80 -32.11
C LYS A 479 30.27 26.22 -31.90
N ALA A 480 31.55 26.47 -32.18
CA ALA A 480 32.18 27.76 -31.90
C ALA A 480 31.47 28.91 -32.65
N GLY A 481 30.98 29.91 -31.89
CA GLY A 481 30.23 31.05 -32.42
C GLY A 481 28.74 30.80 -32.69
N ALA A 482 28.21 29.61 -32.40
CA ALA A 482 26.77 29.40 -32.35
C ALA A 482 26.15 30.15 -31.16
N ALA A 483 24.96 30.70 -31.35
CA ALA A 483 24.13 31.23 -30.27
C ALA A 483 23.22 30.12 -29.71
N ALA A 484 22.83 30.27 -28.44
CA ALA A 484 21.87 29.41 -27.78
C ALA A 484 20.52 30.12 -27.66
N TYR A 485 19.43 29.39 -27.91
CA TYR A 485 18.08 29.95 -27.99
C TYR A 485 17.06 29.10 -27.24
N ARG A 486 16.04 29.76 -26.69
CA ARG A 486 14.96 29.17 -25.90
C ARG A 486 13.84 28.62 -26.77
N SER A 487 13.40 27.38 -26.52
CA SER A 487 12.23 26.77 -27.16
C SER A 487 11.30 26.13 -26.12
N ASP A 488 10.18 26.80 -25.86
CA ASP A 488 9.10 26.25 -25.01
C ASP A 488 8.32 25.12 -25.72
N TRP A 489 8.19 25.14 -27.04
CA TRP A 489 7.59 24.04 -27.82
C TRP A 489 8.35 22.72 -27.62
N LEU A 490 9.66 22.70 -27.89
CA LEU A 490 10.48 21.50 -27.68
C LEU A 490 10.63 21.15 -26.19
N GLY A 491 10.69 22.16 -25.32
CA GLY A 491 10.74 21.97 -23.86
C GLY A 491 9.46 21.42 -23.23
N TYR A 492 8.30 21.67 -23.86
CA TYR A 492 7.00 21.09 -23.46
C TYR A 492 6.86 19.64 -23.92
N PHE A 493 7.30 19.31 -25.15
CA PHE A 493 7.17 17.96 -25.69
C PHE A 493 8.24 16.98 -25.19
N TYR A 494 9.44 17.45 -24.79
CA TYR A 494 10.53 16.60 -24.30
C TYR A 494 10.11 15.61 -23.17
N PRO A 495 9.37 16.01 -22.12
CA PRO A 495 8.89 15.09 -21.07
C PRO A 495 7.86 14.03 -21.54
N PHE A 496 7.48 13.99 -22.82
CA PHE A 496 6.61 12.97 -23.42
C PHE A 496 7.38 11.97 -24.29
N ASP A 497 8.67 12.20 -24.56
CA ASP A 497 9.51 11.29 -25.32
C ASP A 497 9.61 9.89 -24.65
N GLY A 498 9.75 8.85 -25.47
CA GLY A 498 9.84 7.45 -25.03
C GLY A 498 8.55 6.77 -24.54
N ARG A 499 7.44 7.49 -24.27
CA ARG A 499 6.17 6.89 -23.78
C ARG A 499 5.29 6.27 -24.89
N PHE A 500 5.89 5.46 -25.76
CA PHE A 500 5.25 4.82 -26.93
C PHE A 500 4.61 5.76 -27.99
N THR A 501 4.48 7.06 -27.74
CA THR A 501 3.96 8.07 -28.68
C THR A 501 5.06 8.91 -29.30
N TYR A 502 5.27 8.76 -30.60
CA TYR A 502 6.05 9.69 -31.42
C TYR A 502 5.38 11.05 -31.38
N ASN A 503 6.13 12.09 -30.99
CA ASN A 503 5.64 13.46 -30.81
C ASN A 503 6.61 14.47 -31.43
N ASP A 504 6.24 15.75 -31.44
CA ASP A 504 7.03 16.85 -32.03
C ASP A 504 8.51 16.88 -31.60
N PHE A 505 8.81 16.60 -30.32
CA PHE A 505 10.20 16.51 -29.86
C PHE A 505 10.91 15.25 -30.38
N SER A 506 10.26 14.08 -30.32
CA SER A 506 10.83 12.83 -30.86
C SER A 506 11.11 12.96 -32.36
N ALA A 507 10.23 13.62 -33.09
CA ALA A 507 10.32 13.88 -34.53
C ALA A 507 11.45 14.86 -34.89
N TRP A 508 11.68 15.88 -34.07
CA TRP A 508 12.80 16.81 -34.22
C TRP A 508 14.15 16.16 -33.86
N SER A 509 14.20 15.37 -32.79
CA SER A 509 15.44 14.87 -32.20
C SER A 509 15.97 13.56 -32.80
N ASN A 510 15.07 12.63 -33.17
CA ASN A 510 15.40 11.27 -33.61
C ASN A 510 14.52 10.83 -34.81
N PRO A 511 14.65 11.47 -35.99
CA PRO A 511 13.94 11.05 -37.19
C PRO A 511 14.26 9.59 -37.55
N THR A 512 13.22 8.77 -37.71
CA THR A 512 13.40 7.31 -37.82
C THR A 512 14.04 6.89 -39.16
N PRO A 513 14.89 5.84 -39.18
CA PRO A 513 15.46 5.33 -40.43
C PRO A 513 14.42 4.80 -41.44
N SER A 514 13.22 4.50 -40.95
CA SER A 514 12.04 4.11 -41.74
C SER A 514 11.33 5.29 -42.42
N GLY A 515 11.67 6.53 -42.07
CA GLY A 515 11.10 7.71 -42.70
C GLY A 515 9.73 8.09 -42.17
N ASP A 516 9.61 8.37 -40.86
CA ASP A 516 8.51 9.20 -40.38
C ASP A 516 8.65 10.61 -40.98
N THR A 517 7.89 10.86 -42.05
CA THR A 517 7.92 12.10 -42.86
C THR A 517 7.23 13.26 -42.14
N ALA A 518 7.62 13.53 -40.90
CA ALA A 518 7.21 14.72 -40.16
C ALA A 518 8.11 15.90 -40.58
N PRO A 519 7.55 17.08 -40.92
CA PRO A 519 8.36 18.23 -41.31
C PRO A 519 9.24 18.75 -40.16
N HIS A 520 8.86 18.46 -38.90
CA HIS A 520 9.65 18.74 -37.68
C HIS A 520 11.11 18.30 -37.77
N ALA A 521 11.37 17.12 -38.35
CA ALA A 521 12.70 16.53 -38.48
C ALA A 521 13.69 17.41 -39.27
N PHE A 522 13.18 18.21 -40.21
CA PHE A 522 14.00 18.94 -41.17
C PHE A 522 14.36 20.35 -40.70
N LEU A 523 13.85 20.81 -39.55
CA LEU A 523 13.96 22.21 -39.10
C LEU A 523 15.39 22.67 -38.78
N GLY A 524 16.25 21.79 -38.29
CA GLY A 524 17.56 22.18 -37.72
C GLY A 524 17.44 22.67 -36.28
N VAL A 525 18.39 23.50 -35.82
CA VAL A 525 18.27 24.18 -34.50
C VAL A 525 17.50 25.50 -34.62
N PRO A 526 17.00 26.08 -33.51
CA PRO A 526 16.43 27.42 -33.53
C PRO A 526 17.44 28.50 -33.95
N LEU A 527 16.95 29.59 -34.54
CA LEU A 527 17.72 30.79 -34.90
C LEU A 527 17.36 32.03 -34.06
N GLU A 528 16.33 31.93 -33.22
CA GLU A 528 15.91 32.95 -32.28
C GLU A 528 15.12 32.32 -31.13
N ASP A 529 14.99 33.04 -30.01
CA ASP A 529 14.08 32.64 -28.92
C ASP A 529 12.63 32.60 -29.42
N GLY A 530 11.85 31.64 -28.92
CA GLY A 530 10.41 31.56 -29.19
C GLY A 530 9.67 32.81 -28.73
N LYS A 531 8.74 33.30 -29.55
CA LYS A 531 7.96 34.52 -29.30
C LYS A 531 6.49 34.19 -29.10
N THR A 532 5.93 34.64 -27.98
CA THR A 532 4.49 34.56 -27.73
C THR A 532 3.73 35.60 -28.55
N VAL A 533 2.69 35.16 -29.27
CA VAL A 533 1.72 36.04 -29.95
C VAL A 533 0.30 35.61 -29.58
N VAL A 534 -0.64 36.56 -29.51
CA VAL A 534 -2.05 36.27 -29.20
C VAL A 534 -2.91 36.64 -30.40
N GLU A 535 -3.64 35.67 -30.93
CA GLU A 535 -4.51 35.82 -32.09
C GLU A 535 -5.91 35.33 -31.75
N ASN A 536 -6.93 36.18 -31.92
CA ASN A 536 -8.34 35.87 -31.61
C ASN A 536 -8.60 35.33 -30.18
N GLY A 537 -7.71 35.64 -29.22
CA GLY A 537 -7.78 35.17 -27.83
C GLY A 537 -7.05 33.84 -27.57
N VAL A 538 -6.45 33.23 -28.60
CA VAL A 538 -5.61 32.04 -28.49
C VAL A 538 -4.13 32.44 -28.46
N THR A 539 -3.36 31.83 -27.58
CA THR A 539 -1.92 32.07 -27.44
C THR A 539 -1.13 31.10 -28.32
N TYR A 540 -0.23 31.63 -29.14
CA TYR A 540 0.69 30.85 -29.95
C TYR A 540 2.15 31.18 -29.59
N GLN A 541 3.03 30.19 -29.67
CA GLN A 541 4.46 30.41 -29.81
C GLN A 541 4.81 30.37 -31.31
N ILE A 542 5.58 31.33 -31.78
CA ILE A 542 6.24 31.29 -33.09
C ILE A 542 7.76 31.27 -32.90
N GLN A 543 8.47 30.46 -33.68
CA GLN A 543 9.93 30.36 -33.61
C GLN A 543 10.52 30.05 -34.99
N LYS A 544 11.62 30.72 -35.36
CA LYS A 544 12.40 30.39 -36.55
C LYS A 544 13.52 29.38 -36.21
N PHE A 545 13.73 28.43 -37.12
CA PHE A 545 14.80 27.45 -37.13
C PHE A 545 15.67 27.62 -38.39
N GLU A 546 16.77 26.86 -38.50
CA GLU A 546 17.71 26.94 -39.63
C GLU A 546 17.04 26.76 -41.00
N HIS A 547 16.03 25.91 -41.09
CA HIS A 547 15.43 25.44 -42.34
C HIS A 547 13.92 25.68 -42.45
N GLY A 548 13.35 26.53 -41.60
CA GLY A 548 11.92 26.81 -41.54
C GLY A 548 11.49 27.49 -40.25
N SER A 549 10.20 27.37 -39.92
CA SER A 549 9.61 27.90 -38.68
C SER A 549 8.45 27.04 -38.18
N ILE A 550 8.09 27.25 -36.92
CA ILE A 550 6.88 26.69 -36.30
C ILE A 550 5.92 27.79 -35.85
N LYS A 551 4.63 27.46 -35.85
CA LYS A 551 3.60 28.12 -35.06
C LYS A 551 2.84 27.07 -34.25
N TRP A 552 3.05 27.07 -32.95
CA TRP A 552 2.48 26.11 -32.00
C TRP A 552 1.42 26.77 -31.13
N GLU A 553 0.30 26.11 -30.88
CA GLU A 553 -0.76 26.60 -29.99
C GLU A 553 -0.42 26.24 -28.54
N VAL A 554 -0.20 27.25 -27.69
CA VAL A 554 0.24 27.02 -26.31
C VAL A 554 -0.92 26.48 -25.48
N PRO A 555 -0.80 25.29 -24.85
CA PRO A 555 -1.85 24.70 -24.02
C PRO A 555 -2.27 25.60 -22.85
N VAL A 556 -3.54 25.49 -22.46
CA VAL A 556 -4.12 26.21 -21.31
C VAL A 556 -4.88 25.21 -20.45
N GLY A 557 -4.38 24.97 -19.23
CA GLY A 557 -4.85 23.87 -18.37
C GLY A 557 -4.64 22.50 -19.03
N ASP A 558 -5.54 21.55 -18.75
CA ASP A 558 -5.49 20.17 -19.26
C ASP A 558 -5.80 20.03 -20.76
N ALA A 559 -5.89 21.14 -21.51
CA ALA A 559 -6.14 21.10 -22.94
C ALA A 559 -5.00 20.35 -23.65
N ALA A 560 -5.32 19.22 -24.29
CA ALA A 560 -4.36 18.43 -25.05
C ALA A 560 -3.63 19.31 -26.08
N ALA A 561 -2.30 19.30 -26.04
CA ALA A 561 -1.47 20.05 -26.96
C ALA A 561 -1.74 19.61 -28.40
N LYS A 562 -1.78 20.59 -29.31
CA LYS A 562 -1.80 20.36 -30.76
C LYS A 562 -0.37 20.34 -31.27
N ASP A 563 -0.12 19.51 -32.28
CA ASP A 563 1.13 19.51 -33.03
C ASP A 563 1.39 20.90 -33.63
N ALA A 564 2.67 21.27 -33.80
CA ALA A 564 3.01 22.57 -34.38
C ALA A 564 2.68 22.67 -35.88
N VAL A 565 2.22 23.84 -36.32
CA VAL A 565 2.13 24.17 -37.74
C VAL A 565 3.53 24.52 -38.24
N VAL A 566 4.19 23.56 -38.89
CA VAL A 566 5.50 23.76 -39.52
C VAL A 566 5.37 24.46 -40.87
N THR A 567 6.29 25.37 -41.15
CA THR A 567 6.54 25.90 -42.49
C THR A 567 8.02 25.71 -42.82
N LEU A 568 8.34 24.86 -43.80
CA LEU A 568 9.71 24.64 -44.26
C LEU A 568 10.14 25.73 -45.25
N ASP A 569 11.41 26.12 -45.23
CA ASP A 569 11.99 27.01 -46.23
C ASP A 569 12.00 26.31 -47.61
N ALA A 570 11.86 27.09 -48.69
CA ALA A 570 11.52 26.59 -50.04
C ALA A 570 12.57 25.69 -50.74
N GLU A 571 13.71 25.43 -50.12
CA GLU A 571 14.68 24.41 -50.55
C GLU A 571 14.50 23.13 -49.74
N THR A 572 14.38 23.25 -48.42
CA THR A 572 14.05 22.15 -47.49
C THR A 572 12.72 21.49 -47.80
N GLN A 573 11.69 22.25 -48.19
CA GLN A 573 10.42 21.70 -48.65
C GLN A 573 10.62 20.71 -49.82
N LYS A 574 11.51 21.01 -50.78
CA LYS A 574 11.80 20.10 -51.91
C LYS A 574 12.51 18.83 -51.47
N ILE A 575 13.38 18.92 -50.47
CA ILE A 575 14.08 17.77 -49.88
C ILE A 575 13.07 16.86 -49.16
N TYR A 576 12.16 17.46 -48.40
CA TYR A 576 11.03 16.79 -47.75
C TYR A 576 10.08 16.12 -48.76
N ASP A 577 9.63 16.85 -49.78
CA ASP A 577 8.77 16.34 -50.86
C ASP A 577 9.43 15.15 -51.57
N SER A 578 10.74 15.23 -51.87
CA SER A 578 11.52 14.16 -52.51
C SER A 578 11.69 12.89 -51.67
N ARG A 579 11.31 12.93 -50.38
CA ARG A 579 11.28 11.77 -49.46
C ARG A 579 9.87 11.19 -49.28
N LEU A 580 8.82 11.89 -49.72
CA LEU A 580 7.44 11.39 -49.73
C LEU A 580 7.13 10.52 -50.96
N GLY A 581 7.72 10.84 -52.12
CA GLY A 581 7.62 10.04 -53.36
C GLY A 581 7.28 10.86 -54.61
#